data_AF-A0A109L174-F1
#
_entry.id   AF-A0A109L174-F1
#
_cell.length_a   1.000
_cell.length_b   1.000
_cell.length_c   1.000
_cell.angle_alpha   90.00
_cell.angle_beta   90.00
_cell.angle_gamma   90.00
#
_symmetry.space_group_name_H-M   'P 1'
#
loop_
_entity.id
_entity.type
_entity.pdbx_description
1 polymer ?
#
loop_
_entity_poly.entity_id
_entity_poly.type
_entity_poly.pdbx_seq_one_letter_code
_entity_poly.pdbx_strand_id
1 'polypeptide(L)'
;MFDLSLLISLPKPSTIDTASLTPEDAAIKLRQAATLRLNGAQSILLHFPQDVELAVELLDDAAVLFDKAFRYLTGMPAQRVHQQIGEYFSVPSADGCPGIRTPWGNEFGPMIEDGVRCAETWLDGSSLPLWWALAQNRKRHRPGDPQEAFEAGFLLRLQQTLIMRREAVTAQSTSIDA
;
A
#
# COMPACT_ATOMS: atom_id res chain seq x y z
N MET A 1 27.02 -23.69 15.00
CA MET A 1 26.93 -23.87 13.54
C MET A 1 25.46 -24.08 13.23
N PHE A 2 24.83 -23.17 12.50
CA PHE A 2 23.43 -23.30 12.11
C PHE A 2 23.37 -24.29 10.93
N ASP A 3 22.55 -25.33 11.04
CA ASP A 3 22.46 -26.38 10.03
C ASP A 3 21.21 -26.18 9.17
N LEU A 4 21.42 -25.81 7.90
CA LEU A 4 20.35 -25.57 6.93
C LEU A 4 19.52 -26.83 6.64
N SER A 5 20.08 -28.03 6.85
CA SER A 5 19.35 -29.28 6.63
C SER A 5 18.16 -29.45 7.58
N LEU A 6 18.21 -28.84 8.77
CA LEU A 6 17.11 -28.82 9.72
C LEU A 6 15.92 -27.98 9.24
N LEU A 7 16.17 -26.94 8.44
CA LEU A 7 15.11 -26.12 7.85
C LEU A 7 14.45 -26.81 6.65
N ILE A 8 15.25 -27.48 5.82
CA ILE A 8 14.77 -28.23 4.64
C ILE A 8 13.90 -29.42 5.06
N SER A 9 14.22 -30.04 6.19
CA SER A 9 13.48 -31.19 6.74
C SER A 9 12.19 -30.81 7.48
N LEU A 10 11.85 -29.52 7.57
CA LEU A 10 10.60 -29.11 8.22
C LEU A 10 9.37 -29.69 7.49
N PRO A 11 8.39 -30.24 8.23
CA PRO A 11 7.21 -30.85 7.62
C PRO A 11 6.39 -29.79 6.89
N LYS A 12 6.04 -30.05 5.63
CA LYS A 12 5.28 -29.11 4.79
C LYS A 12 3.93 -28.74 5.40
N PRO A 13 3.39 -27.55 5.11
CA PRO A 13 2.12 -27.12 5.68
C PRO A 13 0.95 -28.08 5.43
N SER A 14 0.99 -28.85 4.34
CA SER A 14 -0.01 -29.87 4.00
C SER A 14 0.12 -31.17 4.80
N THR A 15 1.29 -31.46 5.37
CA THR A 15 1.58 -32.74 6.05
C THR A 15 1.48 -32.65 7.57
N ILE A 16 1.24 -31.46 8.12
CA ILE A 16 1.05 -31.29 9.57
C ILE A 16 -0.34 -31.82 9.94
N ASP A 17 -0.37 -32.93 10.69
CA ASP A 17 -1.61 -33.49 11.19
C ASP A 17 -2.21 -32.62 12.31
N THR A 18 -3.44 -32.19 12.06
CA THR A 18 -4.31 -31.42 12.95
C THR A 18 -5.68 -32.08 13.13
N ALA A 19 -5.93 -33.26 12.53
CA ALA A 19 -7.26 -33.88 12.50
C ALA A 19 -7.73 -34.41 13.86
N SER A 20 -6.77 -34.78 14.72
CA SER A 20 -7.02 -35.31 16.07
C SER A 20 -7.04 -34.23 17.17
N LEU A 21 -6.82 -32.97 16.81
CA LEU A 21 -6.65 -31.87 17.77
C LEU A 21 -7.92 -31.02 17.89
N THR A 22 -8.07 -30.36 19.04
CA THR A 22 -9.05 -29.27 19.18
C THR A 22 -8.67 -28.11 18.25
N PRO A 23 -9.62 -27.26 17.83
CA PRO A 23 -9.31 -26.11 16.99
C PRO A 23 -8.25 -25.18 17.60
N GLU A 24 -8.28 -24.98 18.92
CA GLU A 24 -7.30 -24.16 19.64
C GLU A 24 -5.90 -24.80 19.62
N ASP A 25 -5.80 -26.09 19.92
CA ASP A 25 -4.52 -26.82 19.91
C ASP A 25 -3.94 -26.93 18.50
N ALA A 26 -4.80 -27.17 17.50
CA ALA A 26 -4.41 -27.15 16.10
C ALA A 26 -3.85 -25.77 15.72
N ALA A 27 -4.51 -24.68 16.12
CA ALA A 27 -4.03 -23.33 15.86
C ALA A 27 -2.69 -23.04 16.57
N ILE A 28 -2.50 -23.47 17.81
CA ILE A 28 -1.23 -23.31 18.53
C ILE A 28 -0.10 -24.05 17.81
N LYS A 29 -0.32 -25.32 17.44
CA LYS A 29 0.67 -26.15 16.74
C LYS A 29 1.06 -25.53 15.39
N LEU A 30 0.08 -25.05 14.63
CA LEU A 30 0.32 -24.39 13.34
C LEU A 30 1.09 -23.06 13.51
N ARG A 31 0.76 -22.25 14.52
CA ARG A 31 1.51 -21.01 14.81
C ARG A 31 2.96 -21.31 15.21
N GLN A 32 3.19 -22.32 16.04
CA GLN A 32 4.55 -22.73 16.41
C GLN A 32 5.37 -23.15 15.19
N ALA A 33 4.78 -23.96 14.30
CA ALA A 33 5.42 -24.37 13.06
C ALA A 33 5.69 -23.19 12.11
N ALA A 34 4.81 -22.19 12.07
CA ALA A 34 5.00 -20.97 11.29
C ALA A 34 6.13 -20.10 11.86
N THR A 35 6.18 -19.91 13.18
CA THR A 35 7.22 -19.13 13.85
C THR A 35 8.61 -19.75 13.66
N LEU A 36 8.73 -21.08 13.69
CA LEU A 36 9.99 -21.76 13.40
C LEU A 36 10.51 -21.43 11.99
N ARG A 37 9.61 -21.37 11.00
CA ARG A 37 9.97 -21.01 9.62
C ARG A 37 10.34 -19.54 9.47
N LEU A 38 9.61 -18.62 10.12
CA LEU A 38 9.98 -17.20 10.14
C LEU A 38 11.38 -16.99 10.72
N ASN A 39 11.66 -17.62 11.86
CA ASN A 39 12.98 -17.54 12.49
C ASN A 39 14.07 -18.15 11.59
N GLY A 40 13.76 -19.26 10.91
CA GLY A 40 14.64 -19.89 9.93
C GLY A 40 14.95 -18.97 8.73
N ALA A 41 13.92 -18.38 8.14
CA ALA A 41 14.05 -17.44 7.03
C ALA A 41 14.87 -16.21 7.44
N GLN A 42 14.61 -15.65 8.62
CA GLN A 42 15.39 -14.54 9.17
C GLN A 42 16.87 -14.90 9.35
N SER A 43 17.15 -16.10 9.89
CA SER A 43 18.52 -16.60 10.05
C SER A 43 19.24 -16.73 8.70
N ILE A 44 18.56 -17.27 7.68
CA ILE A 44 19.11 -17.37 6.32
C ILE A 44 19.43 -15.99 5.75
N LEU A 45 18.47 -15.06 5.80
CA LEU A 45 18.67 -13.71 5.23
C LEU A 45 19.81 -12.94 5.91
N LEU A 46 20.06 -13.18 7.20
CA LEU A 46 21.13 -12.52 7.95
C LEU A 46 22.50 -13.19 7.81
N HIS A 47 22.55 -14.51 7.69
CA HIS A 47 23.80 -15.27 7.81
C HIS A 47 24.19 -16.04 6.56
N PHE A 48 23.24 -16.33 5.67
CA PHE A 48 23.41 -17.13 4.45
C PHE A 48 22.70 -16.47 3.26
N PRO A 49 23.11 -15.25 2.86
CA PRO A 49 22.39 -14.46 1.86
C PRO A 49 22.41 -15.06 0.44
N GLN A 50 23.09 -16.19 0.22
CA GLN A 50 23.06 -16.91 -1.06
C GLN A 50 21.86 -17.87 -1.16
N ASP A 51 21.25 -18.24 -0.03
CA ASP A 51 20.15 -19.21 0.04
C ASP A 51 18.77 -18.52 0.10
N VAL A 52 18.61 -17.40 -0.63
CA VAL A 52 17.38 -16.59 -0.60
C VAL A 52 16.15 -17.38 -1.01
N GLU A 53 16.27 -18.33 -1.94
CA GLU A 53 15.17 -19.18 -2.37
C GLU A 53 14.56 -19.98 -1.21
N LEU A 54 15.41 -20.55 -0.36
CA LEU A 54 14.96 -21.28 0.83
C LEU A 54 14.31 -20.33 1.84
N ALA A 55 14.83 -19.10 2.00
CA ALA A 55 14.19 -18.10 2.85
C ALA A 55 12.79 -17.74 2.34
N VAL A 56 12.62 -17.53 1.04
CA VAL A 56 11.30 -17.24 0.41
C VAL A 56 10.34 -18.40 0.64
N GLU A 57 10.79 -19.64 0.42
CA GLU A 57 9.98 -20.84 0.65
C GLU A 57 9.50 -20.95 2.11
N LEU A 58 10.37 -20.67 3.07
CA LEU A 58 10.02 -20.67 4.49
C LEU A 58 9.01 -19.57 4.84
N LEU A 59 9.14 -18.39 4.23
CA LEU A 59 8.18 -17.28 4.41
C LEU A 59 6.80 -17.65 3.83
N ASP A 60 6.76 -18.24 2.64
CA ASP A 60 5.51 -18.70 2.01
C ASP A 60 4.83 -19.79 2.83
N ASP A 61 5.58 -20.80 3.27
CA ASP A 61 5.06 -21.84 4.15
C ASP A 61 4.53 -21.25 5.46
N ALA A 62 5.24 -20.29 6.06
CA ALA A 62 4.81 -19.64 7.30
C ALA A 62 3.48 -18.88 7.11
N ALA A 63 3.32 -18.16 6.00
CA ALA A 63 2.08 -17.46 5.68
C ALA A 63 0.90 -18.42 5.58
N VAL A 64 1.08 -19.56 4.90
CA VAL A 64 0.04 -20.61 4.80
C VAL A 64 -0.33 -21.16 6.18
N LEU A 65 0.66 -21.41 7.04
CA LEU A 65 0.41 -21.93 8.40
C LEU A 65 -0.33 -20.94 9.29
N PHE A 66 0.01 -19.64 9.22
CA PHE A 66 -0.74 -18.61 9.95
C PHE A 66 -2.17 -18.47 9.45
N ASP A 67 -2.42 -18.52 8.14
CA ASP A 67 -3.77 -18.49 7.59
C ASP A 67 -4.58 -19.72 8.06
N LYS A 68 -4.00 -20.92 8.03
CA LYS A 68 -4.65 -22.12 8.59
C LYS A 68 -4.96 -21.96 10.08
N ALA A 69 -4.01 -21.48 10.88
CA ALA A 69 -4.21 -21.27 12.30
C ALA A 69 -5.33 -20.24 12.58
N PHE A 70 -5.38 -19.18 11.79
CA PHE A 70 -6.43 -18.15 11.88
C PHE A 70 -7.81 -18.74 11.57
N ARG A 71 -7.92 -19.57 10.52
CA ARG A 71 -9.16 -20.28 10.17
C ARG A 71 -9.64 -21.20 11.28
N TYR A 72 -8.74 -21.92 11.94
CA TYR A 72 -9.11 -22.78 13.08
C TYR A 72 -9.73 -22.00 14.24
N LEU A 73 -9.31 -20.75 14.48
CA LEU A 73 -9.82 -19.93 15.59
C LEU A 73 -11.10 -19.18 15.24
N THR A 74 -11.19 -18.69 14.01
CA THR A 74 -12.23 -17.72 13.61
C THR A 74 -13.29 -18.31 12.70
N GLY A 75 -13.04 -19.48 12.11
CA GLY A 75 -13.86 -20.06 11.05
C GLY A 75 -13.80 -19.30 9.72
N MET A 76 -13.02 -18.22 9.64
CA MET A 76 -12.89 -17.35 8.46
C MET A 76 -11.45 -17.39 7.91
N PRO A 77 -11.24 -17.27 6.59
CA PRO A 77 -9.90 -17.11 6.03
C PRO A 77 -9.29 -15.79 6.50
N ALA A 78 -7.96 -15.77 6.69
CA ALA A 78 -7.25 -14.55 7.02
C ALA A 78 -7.37 -13.58 5.83
N GLN A 79 -7.98 -12.42 6.07
CA GLN A 79 -8.08 -11.38 5.05
C GLN A 79 -6.73 -10.68 4.95
N ARG A 80 -6.09 -10.77 3.78
CA ARG A 80 -4.88 -10.00 3.52
C ARG A 80 -5.26 -8.53 3.53
N VAL A 81 -4.65 -7.75 4.42
CA VAL A 81 -4.84 -6.28 4.50
C VAL A 81 -4.39 -5.59 3.22
N HIS A 82 -3.55 -6.25 2.41
CA HIS A 82 -3.27 -5.82 1.04
C HIS A 82 -4.42 -6.27 0.13
N GLN A 83 -5.44 -5.41 0.08
CA GLN A 83 -6.41 -5.36 -1.01
C GLN A 83 -5.65 -5.45 -2.34
N GLN A 84 -6.11 -6.30 -3.26
CA GLN A 84 -5.57 -6.35 -4.62
C GLN A 84 -5.44 -4.92 -5.11
N ILE A 85 -4.24 -4.54 -5.54
CA ILE A 85 -3.96 -3.24 -6.14
C ILE A 85 -4.93 -3.08 -7.30
N GLY A 86 -6.07 -2.43 -7.04
CA GLY A 86 -6.98 -1.98 -8.07
C GLY A 86 -6.22 -1.06 -9.00
N GLU A 87 -6.68 -0.93 -10.23
CA GLU A 87 -6.18 0.12 -11.11
C GLU A 87 -6.14 1.44 -10.34
N TYR A 88 -4.93 2.00 -10.21
CA TYR A 88 -4.71 3.23 -9.48
C TYR A 88 -5.40 4.37 -10.21
N PHE A 89 -6.11 5.21 -9.45
CA PHE A 89 -6.71 6.40 -10.01
C PHE A 89 -5.61 7.40 -10.39
N SER A 90 -5.75 8.05 -11.54
CA SER A 90 -4.80 9.05 -12.02
C SER A 90 -5.49 10.41 -12.14
N VAL A 91 -4.90 11.43 -11.52
CA VAL A 91 -5.32 12.81 -11.75
C VAL A 91 -5.01 13.16 -13.21
N PRO A 92 -5.97 13.65 -13.99
CA PRO A 92 -5.77 13.93 -15.40
C PRO A 92 -4.70 15.02 -15.62
N SER A 93 -4.11 15.05 -16.81
CA SER A 93 -3.20 16.11 -17.23
C SER A 93 -3.88 17.48 -17.19
N ALA A 94 -3.13 18.53 -16.87
CA ALA A 94 -3.65 19.90 -16.78
C ALA A 94 -2.56 20.91 -17.12
N ASP A 95 -2.91 21.97 -17.85
CA ASP A 95 -2.02 23.09 -18.17
C ASP A 95 -0.67 22.70 -18.80
N GLY A 96 -0.60 21.57 -19.52
CA GLY A 96 0.64 21.04 -20.09
C GLY A 96 1.44 20.11 -19.16
N CYS A 97 1.02 19.97 -17.89
CA CYS A 97 1.58 18.98 -16.96
C CYS A 97 0.99 17.59 -17.19
N PRO A 98 1.82 16.53 -17.18
CA PRO A 98 1.32 15.16 -17.32
C PRO A 98 0.42 14.78 -16.15
N GLY A 99 -0.47 13.82 -16.40
CA GLY A 99 -1.30 13.20 -15.36
C GLY A 99 -0.45 12.55 -14.28
N ILE A 100 -0.91 12.63 -13.04
CA ILE A 100 -0.20 12.09 -11.87
C ILE A 100 -0.94 10.87 -11.37
N ARG A 101 -0.25 9.73 -11.38
CA ARG A 101 -0.78 8.47 -10.81
C ARG A 101 -0.79 8.59 -9.29
N THR A 102 -1.94 8.31 -8.69
CA THR A 102 -2.10 8.36 -7.24
C THR A 102 -1.86 6.97 -6.63
N PRO A 103 -1.51 6.86 -5.33
CA PRO A 103 -1.47 5.56 -4.64
C PRO A 103 -2.87 5.02 -4.30
N TRP A 104 -3.93 5.75 -4.64
CA TRP A 104 -5.32 5.39 -4.34
C TRP A 104 -5.92 4.49 -5.43
N GLY A 105 -6.76 3.54 -5.03
CA GLY A 105 -7.57 2.75 -5.95
C GLY A 105 -8.70 3.57 -6.59
N ASN A 106 -9.25 3.06 -7.70
CA ASN A 106 -10.36 3.67 -8.44
C ASN A 106 -11.60 3.95 -7.57
N GLU A 107 -11.81 3.22 -6.48
CA GLU A 107 -12.91 3.45 -5.53
C GLU A 107 -12.88 4.86 -4.90
N PHE A 108 -11.70 5.48 -4.85
CA PHE A 108 -11.52 6.85 -4.33
C PHE A 108 -11.53 7.91 -5.45
N GLY A 109 -11.67 7.51 -6.71
CA GLY A 109 -11.71 8.41 -7.87
C GLY A 109 -12.66 9.60 -7.71
N PRO A 110 -13.92 9.41 -7.27
CA PRO A 110 -14.85 10.52 -7.08
C PRO A 110 -14.38 11.57 -6.07
N MET A 111 -13.66 11.16 -5.02
CA MET A 111 -13.11 12.08 -4.01
C MET A 111 -11.91 12.85 -4.57
N ILE A 112 -11.06 12.17 -5.33
CA ILE A 112 -9.90 12.78 -5.99
C ILE A 112 -10.37 13.80 -7.03
N GLU A 113 -11.36 13.46 -7.86
CA GLU A 113 -11.95 14.38 -8.84
C GLU A 113 -12.59 15.61 -8.19
N ASP A 114 -13.27 15.43 -7.05
CA ASP A 114 -13.84 16.57 -6.31
C ASP A 114 -12.73 17.47 -5.73
N GLY A 115 -11.64 16.87 -5.25
CA GLY A 115 -10.43 17.60 -4.84
C GLY A 115 -9.82 18.42 -5.99
N VAL A 116 -9.67 17.80 -7.16
CA VAL A 116 -9.18 18.47 -8.38
C VAL A 116 -10.09 19.64 -8.75
N ARG A 117 -11.40 19.42 -8.83
CA ARG A 117 -12.38 20.47 -9.15
C ARG A 117 -12.35 21.62 -8.15
N CYS A 118 -12.19 21.31 -6.87
CA CYS A 118 -12.07 22.31 -5.82
C CYS A 118 -10.80 23.15 -5.98
N ALA A 119 -9.68 22.55 -6.37
CA ALA A 119 -8.43 23.26 -6.65
C ALA A 119 -8.54 24.13 -7.90
N GLU A 120 -9.16 23.63 -8.98
CA GLU A 120 -9.42 24.40 -10.21
C GLU A 120 -10.28 25.64 -9.93
N THR A 121 -11.39 25.45 -9.21
CA THR A 121 -12.26 26.57 -8.80
C THR A 121 -11.49 27.63 -8.00
N TRP A 122 -10.51 27.21 -7.20
CA TRP A 122 -9.66 28.15 -6.47
C TRP A 122 -8.69 28.89 -7.40
N LEU A 123 -8.02 28.16 -8.30
CA LEU A 123 -7.07 28.68 -9.28
C LEU A 123 -7.72 29.64 -10.28
N ASP A 124 -9.00 29.44 -10.61
CA ASP A 124 -9.80 30.28 -11.51
C ASP A 124 -10.17 31.66 -10.93
N GLY A 125 -9.68 32.01 -9.73
CA GLY A 125 -9.79 33.35 -9.15
C GLY A 125 -10.70 33.46 -7.94
N SER A 126 -10.83 32.39 -7.14
CA SER A 126 -11.53 32.44 -5.86
C SER A 126 -10.94 33.51 -4.93
N SER A 127 -11.81 34.28 -4.26
CA SER A 127 -11.42 35.24 -3.23
C SER A 127 -11.09 34.61 -1.86
N LEU A 128 -11.40 33.32 -1.69
CA LEU A 128 -11.13 32.60 -0.44
C LEU A 128 -9.63 32.28 -0.29
N PRO A 129 -9.09 32.35 0.94
CA PRO A 129 -7.77 31.82 1.23
C PRO A 129 -7.68 30.33 0.90
N LEU A 130 -6.54 29.90 0.34
CA LEU A 130 -6.31 28.51 -0.09
C LEU A 130 -6.65 27.47 0.99
N TRP A 131 -6.16 27.71 2.20
CA TRP A 131 -6.37 26.81 3.34
C TRP A 131 -7.85 26.70 3.72
N TRP A 132 -8.64 27.76 3.52
CA TRP A 132 -10.07 27.76 3.81
C TRP A 132 -10.85 26.96 2.78
N ALA A 133 -10.50 27.11 1.49
CA ALA A 133 -11.08 26.31 0.41
C ALA A 133 -10.85 24.80 0.66
N LEU A 134 -9.63 24.42 1.04
CA LEU A 134 -9.32 23.02 1.39
C LEU A 134 -10.10 22.56 2.63
N ALA A 135 -10.00 23.29 3.74
CA ALA A 135 -10.53 22.87 5.03
C ALA A 135 -12.06 22.76 5.06
N GLN A 136 -12.78 23.59 4.29
CA GLN A 136 -14.24 23.53 4.24
C GLN A 136 -14.74 22.42 3.32
N ASN A 137 -14.11 22.21 2.16
CA ASN A 137 -14.53 21.16 1.23
C ASN A 137 -14.18 19.76 1.76
N ARG A 138 -13.06 19.61 2.48
CA ARG A 138 -12.70 18.36 3.18
C ARG A 138 -13.80 17.82 4.08
N LYS A 139 -14.53 18.69 4.78
CA LYS A 139 -15.58 18.28 5.74
C LYS A 139 -16.77 17.59 5.08
N ARG A 140 -16.89 17.62 3.75
CA ARG A 140 -17.94 16.93 2.99
C ARG A 140 -17.70 15.42 2.89
N HIS A 141 -16.47 14.98 3.13
CA HIS A 141 -16.08 13.57 3.05
C HIS A 141 -16.04 12.92 4.43
N ARG A 142 -16.28 11.60 4.46
CA ARG A 142 -16.17 10.80 5.68
C ARG A 142 -14.71 10.83 6.20
N PRO A 143 -14.49 10.94 7.51
CA PRO A 143 -13.15 10.85 8.09
C PRO A 143 -12.41 9.58 7.68
N GLY A 144 -11.09 9.67 7.50
CA GLY A 144 -10.21 8.60 7.03
C GLY A 144 -9.90 8.71 5.53
N ASP A 145 -9.70 7.56 4.88
CA ASP A 145 -9.28 7.43 3.47
C ASP A 145 -10.03 8.36 2.49
N PRO A 146 -11.37 8.56 2.58
CA PRO A 146 -12.06 9.46 1.65
C PRO A 146 -11.64 10.93 1.76
N GLN A 147 -11.28 11.41 2.96
CA GLN A 147 -10.75 12.77 3.14
C GLN A 147 -9.33 12.90 2.60
N GLU A 148 -8.49 11.91 2.86
CA GLU A 148 -7.10 11.90 2.39
C GLU A 148 -7.04 11.81 0.85
N ALA A 149 -7.93 11.03 0.23
CA ALA A 149 -8.05 10.97 -1.22
C ALA A 149 -8.50 12.31 -1.85
N PHE A 150 -9.44 13.01 -1.20
CA PHE A 150 -9.82 14.36 -1.62
C PHE A 150 -8.66 15.34 -1.50
N GLU A 151 -7.95 15.34 -0.36
CA GLU A 151 -6.77 16.19 -0.14
C GLU A 151 -5.68 15.92 -1.17
N ALA A 152 -5.46 14.64 -1.52
CA ALA A 152 -4.52 14.25 -2.56
C ALA A 152 -4.90 14.86 -3.93
N GLY A 153 -6.15 14.73 -4.35
CA GLY A 153 -6.62 15.35 -5.61
C GLY A 153 -6.42 16.86 -5.65
N PHE A 154 -6.76 17.54 -4.55
CA PHE A 154 -6.62 18.99 -4.42
C PHE A 154 -5.15 19.44 -4.51
N LEU A 155 -4.25 18.81 -3.73
CA LEU A 155 -2.84 19.17 -3.70
C LEU A 155 -2.10 18.82 -5.00
N LEU A 156 -2.43 17.69 -5.63
CA LEU A 156 -1.83 17.28 -6.89
C LEU A 156 -2.15 18.25 -8.03
N ARG A 157 -3.38 18.78 -8.10
CA ARG A 157 -3.75 19.80 -9.09
C ARG A 157 -2.99 21.12 -8.88
N LEU A 158 -2.83 21.54 -7.63
CA LEU A 158 -2.00 22.70 -7.30
C LEU A 158 -0.52 22.47 -7.67
N GLN A 159 0.00 21.28 -7.39
CA GLN A 159 1.37 20.91 -7.75
C GLN A 159 1.58 20.99 -9.26
N GLN A 160 0.68 20.44 -10.08
CA GLN A 160 0.75 20.55 -11.55
C GLN A 160 0.84 22.02 -11.99
N THR A 161 -0.02 22.87 -11.44
CA THR A 161 -0.05 24.30 -11.78
C THR A 161 1.22 25.04 -11.36
N LEU A 162 1.75 24.74 -10.17
CA LEU A 162 2.97 25.36 -9.66
C LEU A 162 4.21 24.94 -10.45
N ILE A 163 4.30 23.68 -10.87
CA ILE A 163 5.38 23.18 -11.72
C ILE A 163 5.35 23.90 -13.07
N MET A 164 4.18 23.97 -13.72
CA MET A 164 4.03 24.68 -15.00
C MET A 164 4.44 26.15 -14.92
N ARG A 165 3.96 26.86 -13.88
CA ARG A 165 4.34 28.27 -13.69
C ARG A 165 5.84 28.45 -13.48
N ARG A 166 6.49 27.53 -12.76
CA ARG A 166 7.96 27.55 -12.56
C ARG A 166 8.72 27.33 -13.87
N GLU A 167 8.27 26.38 -14.68
CA GLU A 167 8.87 26.08 -15.98
C GLU A 167 8.72 27.25 -16.95
N ALA A 168 7.53 27.88 -17.00
CA ALA A 168 7.28 29.05 -17.83
C ALA A 168 8.19 30.25 -17.49
N VAL A 169 8.44 30.51 -16.20
CA VAL A 169 9.36 31.57 -15.75
C VAL A 169 10.80 31.27 -16.19
N THR A 170 11.21 30.01 -16.12
CA THR A 170 12.58 29.59 -16.50
C THR A 170 12.79 29.69 -18.02
N ALA A 171 11.77 29.35 -18.81
CA ALA A 171 11.80 29.50 -20.27
C ALA A 171 11.83 30.97 -20.71
N GLN A 172 11.14 31.87 -20.00
CA GLN A 172 11.17 33.31 -20.31
C GLN A 172 12.53 33.94 -20.00
N SER A 173 13.20 33.53 -18.91
CA SER A 173 14.54 34.03 -18.59
C SER A 173 15.60 33.62 -19.62
N THR A 174 15.50 32.43 -20.21
CA THR A 174 16.45 31.96 -21.23
C THR A 174 16.25 32.58 -22.61
N SER A 175 15.06 33.13 -22.89
CA SER A 175 14.76 33.83 -24.15
C SER A 175 15.26 35.28 -24.19
N ILE A 176 15.58 35.91 -23.05
CA ILE A 176 16.02 37.30 -22.99
C ILE A 176 17.54 37.44 -23.15
N ASP A 177 18.29 36.35 -22.98
CA ASP A 177 19.76 36.31 -23.05
C ASP A 177 20.32 35.74 -24.39
N ALA A 178 19.49 35.64 -25.43
CA ALA A 178 19.87 35.18 -26.78
C ALA A 178 19.67 36.26 -27.84
#